data_AF-J9FQJ7-F1
#
_entry.id   AF-J9FQJ7-F1
#
_cell.length_a   1.000
_cell.length_b   1.000
_cell.length_c   1.000
_cell.angle_alpha   90.00
_cell.angle_beta   90.00
_cell.angle_gamma   90.00
#
_symmetry.space_group_name_H-M   'P 1'
#
loop_
_entity.id
_entity.type
_entity.pdbx_description
1 polymer ?
#
loop_
_entity_poly.entity_id
_entity_poly.type
_entity_poly.pdbx_seq_one_letter_code
_entity_poly.pdbx_strand_id
1 'polypeptide(L)'
;MKKRPVNNPKKYPLMKTLSAFRRFVFFTTLLLTPLSAWSSAQLGEWIFFQGEKWILLNKPIEKDVVLAQTLNRSLPDDICCSMANSSGYTATWAIEKGELLLYCIDFETDTKADVRLEAKQLKQVFRSYYRKGKIHARWFNGTLRMAKGKVIEYIHDGYLRMFETECILTIQEGKVFCTQVYHNDKREGMRLIEAHEELSRLFPWSQFPNYKDKHIVFSVRDFKLTSDGKLLDVSVYNIYTKPDTLLAENKQRSLILALKEP
;
A
#
# COMPACT_ATOMS: atom_id res chain seq x y z
N MET A 1 90.20 16.91 -13.35
CA MET A 1 90.18 18.37 -13.10
C MET A 1 88.74 18.78 -12.80
N LYS A 2 88.53 19.53 -11.72
CA LYS A 2 87.24 20.07 -11.24
C LYS A 2 86.38 20.65 -12.39
N LYS A 3 85.06 20.52 -12.29
CA LYS A 3 84.16 21.69 -12.14
C LYS A 3 82.76 21.25 -11.71
N ARG A 4 82.27 21.96 -10.68
CA ARG A 4 80.93 21.84 -10.09
C ARG A 4 79.86 22.31 -11.08
N PRO A 5 78.67 21.70 -11.09
CA PRO A 5 77.52 22.28 -11.77
C PRO A 5 76.84 23.36 -10.93
N VAL A 6 76.26 24.30 -11.68
CA VAL A 6 75.53 25.51 -11.27
C VAL A 6 74.12 25.16 -10.79
N ASN A 7 73.65 25.96 -9.84
CA ASN A 7 72.37 25.90 -9.14
C ASN A 7 71.17 26.17 -10.08
N ASN A 8 70.04 25.49 -9.90
CA ASN A 8 68.73 26.02 -10.28
C ASN A 8 67.63 25.46 -9.34
N PRO A 9 66.73 26.29 -8.79
CA PRO A 9 65.80 25.91 -7.75
C PRO A 9 64.62 25.09 -8.28
N LYS A 10 64.19 24.13 -7.46
CA LYS A 10 63.03 23.24 -7.71
C LYS A 10 61.76 24.07 -7.95
N LYS A 11 61.29 24.09 -9.19
CA LYS A 11 59.90 24.46 -9.51
C LYS A 11 58.99 23.31 -9.07
N TYR A 12 58.12 23.58 -8.11
CA TYR A 12 57.02 22.70 -7.73
C TYR A 12 56.04 22.57 -8.90
N PRO A 13 55.63 21.34 -9.29
CA PRO A 13 54.68 21.18 -10.38
C PRO A 13 53.27 21.55 -9.92
N LEU A 14 52.74 22.57 -10.61
CA LEU A 14 51.32 22.89 -10.71
C LEU A 14 50.55 21.67 -11.26
N MET A 15 49.28 21.55 -10.87
CA MET A 15 48.26 20.63 -11.41
C MET A 15 48.20 19.20 -10.84
N LYS A 16 47.93 19.11 -9.53
CA LYS A 16 47.04 18.06 -8.98
C LYS A 16 45.57 18.53 -9.06
N THR A 17 45.04 18.75 -10.25
CA THR A 17 43.64 19.21 -10.40
C THR A 17 43.02 18.71 -11.70
N LEU A 18 43.07 17.39 -11.96
CA LEU A 18 42.30 16.78 -13.05
C LEU A 18 41.75 15.37 -12.73
N SER A 19 41.93 14.88 -11.49
CA SER A 19 41.36 13.59 -11.04
C SER A 19 40.17 13.72 -10.08
N ALA A 20 39.83 14.92 -9.61
CA ALA A 20 38.70 15.17 -8.72
C ALA A 20 37.37 15.40 -9.46
N PHE A 21 37.39 15.86 -10.71
CA PHE A 21 36.18 16.24 -11.45
C PHE A 21 35.47 15.06 -12.13
N ARG A 22 36.16 13.92 -12.32
CA ARG A 22 35.60 12.71 -12.95
C ARG A 22 34.96 11.73 -11.96
N ARG A 23 35.15 11.96 -10.65
CA ARG A 23 34.55 11.15 -9.56
C ARG A 23 33.32 11.77 -8.92
N PHE A 24 33.06 13.06 -9.15
CA PHE A 24 31.91 13.75 -8.57
C PHE A 24 30.63 13.66 -9.43
N VAL A 25 30.77 13.41 -10.74
CA VAL A 25 29.63 13.28 -11.67
C VAL A 25 29.01 11.88 -11.68
N PHE A 26 29.68 10.87 -11.08
CA PHE A 26 29.13 9.52 -10.95
C PHE A 26 28.39 9.25 -9.62
N PHE A 27 28.48 10.16 -8.65
CA PHE A 27 27.81 10.02 -7.35
C PHE A 27 26.51 10.83 -7.22
N THR A 28 26.28 11.82 -8.08
CA THR A 28 25.07 12.66 -8.04
C THR A 28 23.95 12.19 -8.99
N THR A 29 24.24 11.28 -9.93
CA THR A 29 23.23 10.69 -10.83
C THR A 29 22.54 9.45 -10.27
N LEU A 30 22.98 8.91 -9.13
CA LEU A 30 22.35 7.74 -8.48
C LEU A 30 21.27 8.11 -7.43
N LEU A 31 21.00 9.40 -7.19
CA LEU A 31 20.11 9.84 -6.09
C LEU A 31 18.81 10.52 -6.52
N LEU A 32 18.45 10.47 -7.81
CA LEU A 32 17.27 11.16 -8.36
C LEU A 32 16.50 10.36 -9.41
N THR A 33 16.65 9.03 -9.44
CA THR A 33 15.49 8.25 -9.89
C THR A 33 14.50 8.31 -8.73
N PRO A 34 13.25 8.78 -8.92
CA PRO A 34 12.24 8.36 -7.97
C PRO A 34 12.30 6.84 -8.02
N LEU A 35 12.74 6.21 -6.93
CA LEU A 35 12.19 4.91 -6.61
C LEU A 35 10.70 5.21 -6.52
N SER A 36 9.98 5.11 -7.64
CA SER A 36 8.61 4.66 -7.58
C SER A 36 8.73 3.37 -6.81
N ALA A 37 8.49 3.44 -5.51
CA ALA A 37 8.39 2.28 -4.66
C ALA A 37 7.27 1.47 -5.31
N TRP A 38 7.64 0.55 -6.20
CA TRP A 38 6.74 -0.48 -6.64
C TRP A 38 6.49 -1.28 -5.38
N SER A 39 5.45 -0.90 -4.64
CA SER A 39 4.93 -1.73 -3.58
C SER A 39 4.36 -2.95 -4.29
N SER A 40 5.13 -4.03 -4.29
CA SER A 40 4.66 -5.28 -4.86
C SER A 40 3.38 -5.69 -4.14
N ALA A 41 2.37 -6.13 -4.90
CA ALA A 41 1.16 -6.64 -4.29
C ALA A 41 1.52 -7.80 -3.36
N GLN A 42 1.09 -7.71 -2.10
CA GLN A 42 1.42 -8.68 -1.08
C GLN A 42 0.68 -10.00 -1.32
N LEU A 43 1.37 -11.11 -1.04
CA LEU A 43 0.75 -12.43 -1.06
C LEU A 43 -0.30 -12.51 0.05
N GLY A 44 -1.49 -12.97 -0.33
CA GLY A 44 -2.58 -13.22 0.61
C GLY A 44 -2.32 -14.49 1.39
N GLU A 45 -2.84 -14.53 2.61
CA GLU A 45 -2.90 -15.72 3.45
C GLU A 45 -4.22 -16.46 3.19
N TRP A 46 -4.44 -17.60 3.85
CA TRP A 46 -5.71 -18.33 3.74
C TRP A 46 -6.51 -18.21 5.03
N ILE A 47 -7.84 -18.10 4.93
CA ILE A 47 -8.73 -18.19 6.09
C ILE A 47 -9.98 -19.01 5.76
N PHE A 48 -10.33 -19.92 6.65
CA PHE A 48 -11.60 -20.64 6.60
C PHE A 48 -12.66 -19.91 7.43
N PHE A 49 -13.77 -19.53 6.79
CA PHE A 49 -14.88 -18.82 7.44
C PHE A 49 -16.20 -19.36 6.91
N GLN A 50 -17.10 -19.76 7.82
CA GLN A 50 -18.44 -20.30 7.50
C GLN A 50 -18.41 -21.48 6.51
N GLY A 51 -17.41 -22.36 6.62
CA GLY A 51 -17.27 -23.53 5.76
C GLY A 51 -16.63 -23.27 4.40
N GLU A 52 -16.27 -22.02 4.10
CA GLU A 52 -15.65 -21.64 2.84
C GLU A 52 -14.20 -21.20 3.04
N LYS A 53 -13.39 -21.34 1.98
CA LYS A 53 -12.01 -20.87 1.93
C LYS A 53 -11.96 -19.48 1.31
N TRP A 54 -11.28 -18.56 1.98
CA TRP A 54 -11.11 -17.17 1.56
C TRP A 54 -9.62 -16.83 1.50
N ILE A 55 -9.27 -15.89 0.62
CA ILE A 55 -7.97 -15.23 0.65
C ILE A 55 -8.03 -14.17 1.75
N LEU A 56 -7.13 -14.24 2.72
CA LEU A 56 -6.94 -13.22 3.73
C LEU A 56 -5.97 -12.15 3.22
N LEU A 57 -6.44 -10.93 3.09
CA LEU A 57 -5.68 -9.78 2.60
C LEU A 57 -5.06 -8.99 3.77
N ASN A 58 -4.51 -9.73 4.73
CA ASN A 58 -3.85 -9.25 5.94
C ASN A 58 -2.84 -10.29 6.43
N LYS A 59 -1.93 -9.86 7.32
CA LYS A 59 -1.05 -10.74 8.10
C LYS A 59 -1.29 -10.52 9.60
N PRO A 60 -2.14 -11.33 10.25
CA PRO A 60 -2.48 -11.13 11.66
C PRO A 60 -1.29 -11.29 12.62
N ILE A 61 -0.29 -12.12 12.29
CA ILE A 61 0.92 -12.27 13.11
C ILE A 61 1.73 -10.96 13.12
N GLU A 62 1.87 -10.31 11.96
CA GLU A 62 2.67 -9.09 11.82
C GLU A 62 2.07 -7.86 12.51
N LYS A 63 0.83 -7.93 12.98
CA LYS A 63 0.24 -6.86 13.81
C LYS A 63 0.86 -6.78 15.20
N ASP A 64 1.48 -7.86 15.67
CA ASP A 64 2.29 -7.85 16.89
C ASP A 64 3.77 -8.03 16.49
N VAL A 65 4.52 -6.92 16.52
CA VAL A 65 5.92 -6.90 16.07
C VAL A 65 6.79 -7.83 16.90
N VAL A 66 6.52 -7.96 18.21
CA VAL A 66 7.29 -8.83 19.10
C VAL A 66 7.02 -10.29 18.73
N LEU A 67 5.76 -10.66 18.56
CA LEU A 67 5.37 -12.00 18.16
C LEU A 67 5.92 -12.38 16.78
N ALA A 68 5.85 -11.47 15.82
CA ALA A 68 6.40 -11.67 14.48
C ALA A 68 7.91 -11.88 14.51
N GLN A 69 8.65 -11.09 15.30
CA GLN A 69 10.09 -11.29 15.49
C GLN A 69 10.42 -12.62 16.19
N THR A 70 9.63 -12.99 17.20
CA THR A 70 9.80 -14.29 17.89
C THR A 70 9.58 -15.45 16.93
N LEU A 71 8.56 -15.37 16.06
CA LEU A 71 8.35 -16.38 15.02
C LEU A 71 9.53 -16.43 14.05
N ASN A 72 9.94 -15.29 13.48
CA ASN A 72 11.05 -15.26 12.53
C ASN A 72 12.35 -15.85 13.10
N ARG A 73 12.68 -15.59 14.37
CA ARG A 73 13.86 -16.18 15.04
C ARG A 73 13.76 -17.69 15.29
N SER A 74 12.55 -18.25 15.26
CA SER A 74 12.31 -19.68 15.45
C SER A 74 12.30 -20.47 14.15
N LEU A 75 12.23 -19.76 13.02
CA LEU A 75 12.22 -20.34 11.69
C LEU A 75 13.66 -20.51 11.17
N PRO A 76 13.89 -21.42 10.20
CA PRO A 76 15.18 -21.57 9.55
C PRO A 76 15.66 -20.27 8.88
N ASP A 77 16.99 -20.08 8.82
CA ASP A 77 17.60 -18.90 8.19
C ASP A 77 17.54 -18.96 6.65
N ASP A 78 17.31 -20.13 6.06
CA ASP A 78 17.26 -20.39 4.62
C ASP A 78 15.83 -20.33 4.03
N ILE A 79 14.92 -19.62 4.69
CA ILE A 79 13.57 -19.39 4.16
C ILE A 79 13.60 -18.45 2.94
N CYS A 80 12.95 -18.89 1.88
CA CYS A 80 12.73 -18.10 0.68
C CYS A 80 11.78 -16.92 0.95
N CYS A 81 12.28 -15.70 0.75
CA CYS A 81 11.51 -14.45 0.86
C CYS A 81 11.36 -13.77 -0.50
N SER A 82 10.33 -12.94 -0.67
CA SER A 82 10.15 -12.13 -1.89
C SER A 82 9.63 -10.73 -1.57
N MET A 83 9.63 -9.82 -2.55
CA MET A 83 9.03 -8.49 -2.37
C MET A 83 7.53 -8.56 -2.05
N ALA A 84 6.83 -9.59 -2.54
CA ALA A 84 5.42 -9.84 -2.24
C ALA A 84 5.22 -10.59 -0.90
N ASN A 85 6.27 -11.19 -0.33
CA ASN A 85 6.24 -11.92 0.92
C ASN A 85 7.59 -11.82 1.67
N SER A 86 7.79 -10.70 2.36
CA SER A 86 9.06 -10.41 3.05
C SER A 86 9.33 -11.28 4.27
N SER A 87 8.29 -11.85 4.88
CA SER A 87 8.39 -12.77 6.01
C SER A 87 8.64 -14.22 5.58
N GLY A 88 8.55 -14.53 4.28
CA GLY A 88 8.89 -15.83 3.72
C GLY A 88 7.91 -16.98 4.00
N TYR A 89 6.96 -16.80 4.92
CA TYR A 89 5.88 -17.75 5.17
C TYR A 89 4.51 -17.20 4.76
N THR A 90 3.54 -18.10 4.62
CA THR A 90 2.11 -17.78 4.56
C THR A 90 1.37 -18.54 5.64
N ALA A 91 0.44 -17.90 6.33
CA ALA A 91 -0.37 -18.57 7.34
C ALA A 91 -1.72 -19.05 6.78
N THR A 92 -2.24 -20.12 7.39
CA THR A 92 -3.63 -20.55 7.23
C THR A 92 -4.36 -20.35 8.55
N TRP A 93 -5.50 -19.68 8.47
CA TRP A 93 -6.35 -19.31 9.60
C TRP A 93 -7.71 -19.98 9.51
N ALA A 94 -8.44 -19.95 10.62
CA ALA A 94 -9.86 -20.26 10.64
C ALA A 94 -10.58 -19.35 11.64
N ILE A 95 -11.85 -19.04 11.36
CA ILE A 95 -12.77 -18.59 12.40
C ILE A 95 -13.58 -19.80 12.86
N GLU A 96 -13.40 -20.18 14.12
CA GLU A 96 -14.21 -21.24 14.73
C GLU A 96 -14.91 -20.71 15.96
N LYS A 97 -16.24 -20.92 16.05
CA LYS A 97 -17.05 -20.45 17.20
C LYS A 97 -16.82 -18.95 17.50
N GLY A 98 -16.58 -18.16 16.46
CA GLY A 98 -16.32 -16.73 16.56
C GLY A 98 -14.89 -16.36 16.96
N GLU A 99 -13.97 -17.32 17.11
CA GLU A 99 -12.57 -17.07 17.47
C GLU A 99 -11.65 -17.24 16.25
N LEU A 100 -10.71 -16.32 16.07
CA LEU A 100 -9.64 -16.38 15.08
C LEU A 100 -8.54 -17.32 15.56
N LEU A 101 -8.26 -18.35 14.77
CA LEU A 101 -7.32 -19.40 15.09
C LEU A 101 -6.25 -19.54 14.01
N LEU A 102 -4.99 -19.65 14.43
CA LEU A 102 -3.89 -20.02 13.54
C LEU A 102 -3.82 -21.54 13.43
N TYR A 103 -3.95 -22.06 12.21
CA TYR A 103 -3.91 -23.50 11.93
C TYR A 103 -2.49 -23.97 11.65
N CYS A 104 -1.84 -23.34 10.67
CA CYS A 104 -0.48 -23.65 10.26
C CYS A 104 0.18 -22.44 9.60
N ILE A 105 1.50 -22.56 9.42
CA ILE A 105 2.26 -21.73 8.49
C ILE A 105 2.97 -22.63 7.48
N ASP A 106 3.09 -22.14 6.26
CA ASP A 106 3.72 -22.79 5.13
C ASP A 106 4.84 -21.89 4.60
N PHE A 107 6.01 -22.45 4.32
CA PHE A 107 7.14 -21.74 3.72
C PHE A 107 8.00 -22.68 2.87
N GLU A 108 8.82 -22.10 2.00
CA GLU A 108 9.80 -22.81 1.17
C GLU A 108 11.22 -22.46 1.65
N THR A 109 12.13 -23.44 1.63
CA THR A 109 13.55 -23.24 1.91
C THR A 109 14.37 -23.12 0.63
N ASP A 110 15.64 -22.69 0.70
CA ASP A 110 16.54 -22.62 -0.46
C ASP A 110 16.73 -23.98 -1.17
N THR A 111 16.53 -25.08 -0.46
CA THR A 111 16.50 -26.44 -1.02
C THR A 111 15.21 -26.79 -1.76
N LYS A 112 14.27 -25.83 -1.89
CA LYS A 112 12.93 -25.96 -2.46
C LYS A 112 12.06 -27.01 -1.78
N ALA A 113 12.27 -27.20 -0.47
CA ALA A 113 11.41 -28.05 0.33
C ALA A 113 10.21 -27.22 0.83
N ASP A 114 9.00 -27.64 0.49
CA ASP A 114 7.78 -27.11 1.08
C ASP A 114 7.66 -27.61 2.53
N VAL A 115 7.72 -26.69 3.48
CA VAL A 115 7.62 -26.98 4.91
C VAL A 115 6.32 -26.43 5.47
N ARG A 116 5.56 -27.32 6.12
CA ARG A 116 4.37 -26.96 6.91
C ARG A 116 4.64 -27.14 8.40
N LEU A 117 4.41 -26.08 9.17
CA LEU A 117 4.39 -26.15 10.64
C LEU A 117 2.96 -25.99 11.15
N GLU A 118 2.44 -27.04 11.77
CA GLU A 118 1.15 -27.01 12.43
C GLU A 118 1.23 -26.34 13.81
N ALA A 119 0.07 -25.96 14.35
CA ALA A 119 -0.05 -25.34 15.67
C ALA A 119 0.76 -26.05 16.78
N LYS A 120 0.86 -27.39 16.76
CA LYS A 120 1.62 -28.16 17.75
C LYS A 120 3.13 -27.85 17.70
N GLN A 121 3.71 -27.72 16.50
CA GLN A 121 5.13 -27.38 16.31
C GLN A 121 5.39 -25.92 16.67
N LEU A 122 4.40 -25.04 16.49
CA LEU A 122 4.48 -23.61 16.81
C LEU A 122 4.22 -23.29 18.29
N LYS A 123 3.94 -24.30 19.13
CA LYS A 123 3.52 -24.13 20.54
C LYS A 123 4.47 -23.27 21.37
N GLN A 124 5.78 -23.36 21.16
CA GLN A 124 6.75 -22.60 21.94
C GLN A 124 6.69 -21.10 21.63
N VAL A 125 6.56 -20.74 20.36
CA VAL A 125 6.42 -19.34 19.89
C VAL A 125 5.11 -18.75 20.40
N PHE A 126 4.01 -19.49 20.27
CA PHE A 126 2.67 -19.02 20.63
C PHE A 126 2.23 -19.51 22.02
N ARG A 127 3.16 -19.71 22.97
CA ARG A 127 2.88 -20.34 24.26
C ARG A 127 1.74 -19.66 25.02
N SER A 128 1.72 -18.33 25.05
CA SER A 128 0.67 -17.54 25.71
C SER A 128 -0.70 -17.68 25.05
N TYR A 129 -0.75 -18.15 23.81
CA TYR A 129 -1.94 -18.21 22.96
C TYR A 129 -2.39 -19.65 22.65
N TYR A 130 -1.58 -20.64 23.02
CA TYR A 130 -1.86 -22.05 22.78
C TYR A 130 -2.80 -22.63 23.85
N ARG A 131 -4.01 -23.05 23.44
CA ARG A 131 -5.00 -23.67 24.33
C ARG A 131 -5.77 -24.77 23.61
N LYS A 132 -5.96 -25.91 24.28
CA LYS A 132 -6.73 -27.07 23.78
C LYS A 132 -6.29 -27.53 22.38
N GLY A 133 -4.98 -27.55 22.12
CA GLY A 133 -4.43 -28.00 20.84
C GLY A 133 -4.45 -26.96 19.71
N LYS A 134 -4.90 -25.72 19.96
CA LYS A 134 -5.02 -24.67 18.96
C LYS A 134 -4.32 -23.39 19.39
N ILE A 135 -3.92 -22.56 18.44
CA ILE A 135 -3.39 -21.21 18.69
C ILE A 135 -4.52 -20.21 18.51
N HIS A 136 -4.92 -19.59 19.61
CA HIS A 136 -5.99 -18.59 19.64
C HIS A 136 -5.40 -17.20 19.44
N ALA A 137 -5.80 -16.48 18.40
CA ALA A 137 -5.24 -15.20 18.00
C ALA A 137 -5.61 -14.02 18.91
N ARG A 138 -5.56 -14.22 20.23
CA ARG A 138 -6.03 -13.27 21.25
C ARG A 138 -5.24 -11.97 21.30
N TRP A 139 -4.08 -11.93 20.67
CA TRP A 139 -3.30 -10.69 20.49
C TRP A 139 -3.94 -9.76 19.46
N PHE A 140 -4.72 -10.29 18.51
CA PHE A 140 -5.20 -9.52 17.38
C PHE A 140 -6.40 -8.65 17.75
N ASN A 141 -6.29 -7.36 17.46
CA ASN A 141 -7.35 -6.36 17.54
C ASN A 141 -7.32 -5.52 16.25
N GLY A 142 -8.45 -5.38 15.58
CA GLY A 142 -8.56 -4.60 14.35
C GLY A 142 -9.46 -5.26 13.32
N THR A 143 -9.27 -4.91 12.04
CA THR A 143 -10.09 -5.43 10.94
C THR A 143 -9.31 -6.43 10.10
N LEU A 144 -9.98 -7.50 9.69
CA LEU A 144 -9.52 -8.43 8.66
C LEU A 144 -10.37 -8.27 7.41
N ARG A 145 -9.73 -8.06 6.27
CA ARG A 145 -10.33 -8.09 4.94
C ARG A 145 -10.01 -9.43 4.31
N MET A 146 -11.04 -10.17 3.97
CA MET A 146 -10.92 -11.43 3.24
C MET A 146 -11.77 -11.39 1.98
N ALA A 147 -11.37 -12.16 0.97
CA ALA A 147 -11.94 -12.07 -0.36
C ALA A 147 -12.00 -13.44 -1.03
N LYS A 148 -12.96 -13.59 -1.96
CA LYS A 148 -13.07 -14.77 -2.82
C LYS A 148 -13.65 -14.39 -4.19
N GLY A 149 -13.48 -15.30 -5.14
CA GLY A 149 -14.01 -15.12 -6.48
C GLY A 149 -13.07 -14.34 -7.41
N LYS A 150 -13.64 -13.78 -8.48
CA LYS A 150 -12.89 -13.04 -9.52
C LYS A 150 -12.30 -11.74 -8.97
N VAL A 151 -11.04 -11.47 -9.35
CA VAL A 151 -10.42 -10.15 -9.18
C VAL A 151 -11.04 -9.19 -10.19
N ILE A 152 -11.66 -8.13 -9.67
CA ILE A 152 -12.31 -7.06 -10.42
C ILE A 152 -11.32 -5.97 -10.81
N GLU A 153 -10.43 -5.62 -9.87
CA GLU A 153 -9.42 -4.61 -10.09
C GLU A 153 -8.16 -4.95 -9.31
N TYR A 154 -7.01 -4.73 -9.96
CA TYR A 154 -5.71 -5.04 -9.42
C TYR A 154 -4.89 -3.76 -9.34
N ILE A 155 -4.52 -3.36 -8.12
CA ILE A 155 -3.62 -2.24 -7.87
C ILE A 155 -2.32 -2.83 -7.34
N HIS A 156 -1.20 -2.50 -7.97
CA HIS A 156 0.14 -2.94 -7.58
C HIS A 156 0.60 -2.15 -6.34
N ASP A 157 -0.11 -2.31 -5.23
CA ASP A 157 0.25 -1.72 -3.95
C ASP A 157 -0.33 -2.52 -2.78
N GLY A 158 0.52 -3.19 -2.01
CA GLY A 158 0.13 -3.92 -0.80
C GLY A 158 -1.00 -4.94 -1.05
N TYR A 159 -2.08 -4.84 -0.29
CA TYR A 159 -3.27 -5.67 -0.44
C TYR A 159 -4.38 -5.03 -1.29
N LEU A 160 -4.06 -4.01 -2.09
CA LEU A 160 -5.03 -3.27 -2.90
C LEU A 160 -5.45 -4.05 -4.15
N ARG A 161 -6.22 -5.11 -3.94
CA ARG A 161 -6.94 -5.84 -4.98
C ARG A 161 -8.40 -5.88 -4.59
N MET A 162 -9.29 -5.67 -5.55
CA MET A 162 -10.74 -5.73 -5.35
C MET A 162 -11.27 -7.02 -5.94
N PHE A 163 -12.04 -7.75 -5.15
CA PHE A 163 -12.68 -9.01 -5.55
C PHE A 163 -14.20 -8.83 -5.62
N GLU A 164 -14.86 -9.70 -6.40
CA GLU A 164 -16.32 -9.71 -6.52
C GLU A 164 -17.05 -9.97 -5.21
N THR A 165 -16.43 -10.68 -4.27
CA THR A 165 -16.96 -10.84 -2.92
C THR A 165 -15.86 -10.57 -1.91
N GLU A 166 -16.11 -9.60 -1.04
CA GLU A 166 -15.22 -9.26 0.07
C GLU A 166 -15.98 -9.30 1.39
N CYS A 167 -15.28 -9.63 2.46
CA CYS A 167 -15.83 -9.64 3.79
C CYS A 167 -14.84 -8.96 4.73
N ILE A 168 -15.34 -8.00 5.51
CA ILE A 168 -14.61 -7.31 6.56
C ILE A 168 -15.08 -7.85 7.90
N LEU A 169 -14.15 -8.44 8.65
CA LEU A 169 -14.37 -8.84 10.04
C LEU A 169 -13.74 -7.81 10.97
N THR A 170 -14.51 -7.30 11.93
CA THR A 170 -13.94 -6.58 13.08
C THR A 170 -13.64 -7.59 14.16
N ILE A 171 -12.40 -7.63 14.63
CA ILE A 171 -11.90 -8.57 15.63
C ILE A 171 -11.47 -7.81 16.89
N GLN A 172 -11.88 -8.29 18.06
CA GLN A 172 -11.43 -7.83 19.38
C GLN A 172 -10.93 -9.01 20.19
N GLU A 173 -9.67 -8.93 20.64
CA GLU A 173 -8.98 -10.01 21.38
C GLU A 173 -9.11 -11.38 20.71
N GLY A 174 -8.96 -11.41 19.38
CA GLY A 174 -9.11 -12.62 18.58
C GLY A 174 -10.56 -13.10 18.37
N LYS A 175 -11.58 -12.36 18.80
CA LYS A 175 -13.00 -12.70 18.61
C LYS A 175 -13.66 -11.82 17.56
N VAL A 176 -14.48 -12.43 16.70
CA VAL A 176 -15.30 -11.70 15.72
C VAL A 176 -16.38 -10.91 16.46
N PHE A 177 -16.32 -9.59 16.32
CA PHE A 177 -17.30 -8.65 16.86
C PHE A 177 -18.33 -8.22 15.82
N CYS A 178 -17.88 -8.01 14.57
CA CYS A 178 -18.74 -7.56 13.47
C CYS A 178 -18.30 -8.21 12.15
N THR A 179 -19.25 -8.40 11.24
CA THR A 179 -19.04 -8.95 9.91
C THR A 179 -19.80 -8.11 8.89
N GLN A 180 -19.12 -7.66 7.85
CA GLN A 180 -19.69 -6.90 6.74
C GLN A 180 -19.30 -7.56 5.42
N VAL A 181 -20.28 -7.94 4.61
CA VAL A 181 -20.07 -8.58 3.31
C VAL A 181 -20.37 -7.59 2.20
N TYR A 182 -19.50 -7.54 1.21
CA TYR A 182 -19.58 -6.69 0.04
C TYR A 182 -19.61 -7.56 -1.20
N HIS A 183 -20.53 -7.24 -2.11
CA HIS A 183 -20.59 -7.81 -3.44
C HIS A 183 -20.25 -6.70 -4.42
N ASN A 184 -19.07 -6.78 -5.01
CA ASN A 184 -18.52 -5.76 -5.87
C ASN A 184 -18.73 -6.15 -7.33
N ASP A 185 -18.93 -5.16 -8.18
CA ASP A 185 -18.95 -5.32 -9.62
C ASP A 185 -18.24 -4.13 -10.27
N LYS A 186 -17.65 -4.33 -11.46
CA LYS A 186 -17.03 -3.26 -12.25
C LYS A 186 -17.81 -3.10 -13.53
N ARG A 187 -18.31 -1.88 -13.73
CA ARG A 187 -19.04 -1.48 -14.93
C ARG A 187 -18.16 -0.58 -15.78
N GLU A 188 -18.39 -0.63 -17.08
CA GLU A 188 -17.87 0.41 -17.96
C GLU A 188 -18.54 1.74 -17.58
N GLY A 189 -17.73 2.80 -17.53
CA GLY A 189 -18.17 4.12 -17.13
C GLY A 189 -17.09 5.14 -17.45
N MET A 190 -17.38 6.39 -17.17
CA MET A 190 -16.45 7.49 -17.40
C MET A 190 -15.25 7.35 -16.46
N ARG A 191 -14.03 7.39 -17.01
CA ARG A 191 -12.82 7.42 -16.19
C ARG A 191 -12.74 8.76 -15.45
N LEU A 192 -12.15 8.78 -14.26
CA LEU A 192 -11.95 10.03 -13.50
C LEU A 192 -11.23 11.12 -14.32
N ILE A 193 -10.32 10.74 -15.21
CA ILE A 193 -9.63 11.67 -16.11
C ILE A 193 -10.58 12.27 -17.15
N GLU A 194 -11.49 11.47 -17.71
CA GLU A 194 -12.50 11.93 -18.67
C GLU A 194 -13.53 12.81 -17.97
N ALA A 195 -13.93 12.47 -16.74
CA ALA A 195 -14.79 13.30 -15.92
C ALA A 195 -14.13 14.66 -15.62
N HIS A 196 -12.82 14.66 -15.34
CA HIS A 196 -12.07 15.90 -15.14
C HIS A 196 -12.03 16.75 -16.41
N GLU A 197 -11.74 16.16 -17.57
CA GLU A 197 -11.71 16.86 -18.86
C GLU A 197 -13.08 17.42 -19.23
N GLU A 198 -14.14 16.63 -19.06
CA GLU A 198 -15.51 17.04 -19.37
C GLU A 198 -15.99 18.16 -18.44
N LEU A 199 -15.78 18.03 -17.13
CA LEU A 199 -16.10 19.09 -16.17
C LEU A 199 -15.30 20.36 -16.48
N SER A 200 -14.02 20.24 -16.85
CA SER A 200 -13.20 21.41 -17.23
C SER A 200 -13.70 22.08 -18.51
N ARG A 201 -14.23 21.30 -19.46
CA ARG A 201 -14.81 21.82 -20.71
C ARG A 201 -16.13 22.54 -20.48
N LEU A 202 -16.99 21.97 -19.64
CA LEU A 202 -18.32 22.52 -19.35
C LEU A 202 -18.25 23.69 -18.36
N PHE A 203 -17.16 23.81 -17.59
CA PHE A 203 -17.00 24.90 -16.64
C PHE A 203 -17.12 26.26 -17.34
N PRO A 204 -17.99 27.19 -16.85
CA PRO A 204 -18.29 28.44 -17.52
C PRO A 204 -17.17 29.49 -17.32
N TRP A 205 -16.00 29.26 -17.91
CA TRP A 205 -14.81 30.10 -17.75
C TRP A 205 -15.02 31.59 -18.04
N SER A 206 -15.97 31.92 -18.93
CA SER A 206 -16.34 33.30 -19.25
C SER A 206 -16.90 34.07 -18.05
N GLN A 207 -17.55 33.39 -17.10
CA GLN A 207 -18.08 33.99 -15.87
C GLN A 207 -16.98 34.19 -14.81
N PHE A 208 -15.84 33.51 -14.96
CA PHE A 208 -14.76 33.46 -13.99
C PHE A 208 -13.39 33.82 -14.61
N PRO A 209 -13.25 34.96 -15.32
CA PRO A 209 -12.06 35.30 -16.10
C PRO A 209 -10.79 35.40 -15.24
N ASN A 210 -10.91 35.83 -13.98
CA ASN A 210 -9.79 35.95 -13.04
C ASN A 210 -9.15 34.61 -12.63
N TYR A 211 -9.75 33.49 -13.03
CA TYR A 211 -9.29 32.15 -12.72
C TYR A 211 -8.77 31.37 -13.92
N LYS A 212 -8.81 31.95 -15.13
CA LYS A 212 -8.45 31.26 -16.38
C LYS A 212 -7.02 30.71 -16.39
N ASP A 213 -6.10 31.41 -15.74
CA ASP A 213 -4.69 31.02 -15.63
C ASP A 213 -4.33 30.40 -14.27
N LYS A 214 -5.34 30.04 -13.46
CA LYS A 214 -5.18 29.44 -12.13
C LYS A 214 -5.62 27.99 -12.12
N HIS A 215 -4.97 27.17 -11.30
CA HIS A 215 -5.46 25.83 -10.99
C HIS A 215 -6.52 25.91 -9.90
N ILE A 216 -7.78 25.66 -10.24
CA ILE A 216 -8.87 25.48 -9.25
C ILE A 216 -8.97 24.01 -8.90
N VAL A 217 -9.01 23.69 -7.60
CA VAL A 217 -9.19 22.32 -7.12
C VAL A 217 -10.48 22.22 -6.33
N PHE A 218 -11.33 21.29 -6.72
CA PHE A 218 -12.53 20.90 -5.99
C PHE A 218 -12.26 19.60 -5.25
N SER A 219 -12.42 19.59 -3.93
CA SER A 219 -12.46 18.35 -3.15
C SER A 219 -13.89 17.91 -2.98
N VAL A 220 -14.18 16.68 -3.39
CA VAL A 220 -15.52 16.15 -3.54
C VAL A 220 -15.71 14.82 -2.80
N ARG A 221 -16.94 14.54 -2.38
CA ARG A 221 -17.36 13.30 -1.70
C ARG A 221 -18.83 12.99 -1.99
N ASP A 222 -19.36 11.91 -1.43
CA ASP A 222 -20.77 11.54 -1.51
C ASP A 222 -21.29 11.47 -2.96
N PHE A 223 -20.53 10.81 -3.83
CA PHE A 223 -20.88 10.62 -5.24
C PHE A 223 -22.22 9.88 -5.36
N LYS A 224 -23.17 10.50 -6.06
CA LYS A 224 -24.41 9.83 -6.49
C LYS A 224 -24.23 9.41 -7.94
N LEU A 225 -24.42 8.13 -8.20
CA LEU A 225 -24.26 7.54 -9.54
C LEU A 225 -25.58 6.92 -9.98
N THR A 226 -25.80 6.91 -11.28
CA THR A 226 -26.81 6.06 -11.94
C THR A 226 -26.42 4.58 -11.81
N SER A 227 -27.37 3.68 -12.08
CA SER A 227 -27.09 2.25 -12.13
C SER A 227 -26.07 1.88 -13.21
N ASP A 228 -25.92 2.64 -14.29
CA ASP A 228 -24.89 2.44 -15.31
C ASP A 228 -23.58 3.18 -15.00
N GLY A 229 -23.41 3.70 -13.77
CA GLY A 229 -22.14 4.25 -13.29
C GLY A 229 -21.83 5.68 -13.72
N LYS A 230 -22.78 6.40 -14.35
CA LYS A 230 -22.64 7.83 -14.68
C LYS A 230 -22.91 8.71 -13.47
N LEU A 231 -22.14 9.79 -13.34
CA LEU A 231 -22.28 10.78 -12.26
C LEU A 231 -23.63 11.51 -12.34
N LEU A 232 -24.41 11.47 -11.25
CA LEU A 232 -25.64 12.25 -11.07
C LEU A 232 -25.40 13.52 -10.26
N ASP A 233 -24.67 13.41 -9.17
CA ASP A 233 -24.40 14.52 -8.25
C ASP A 233 -23.18 14.20 -7.38
N VAL A 234 -22.58 15.23 -6.80
CA VAL A 234 -21.47 15.10 -5.86
C VAL A 234 -21.48 16.23 -4.85
N SER A 235 -21.06 15.96 -3.61
CA SER A 235 -20.86 16.97 -2.58
C SER A 235 -19.48 17.59 -2.71
N VAL A 236 -19.40 18.92 -2.91
CA VAL A 236 -18.14 19.67 -2.82
C VAL A 236 -17.95 20.13 -1.38
N TYR A 237 -16.84 19.77 -0.75
CA TYR A 237 -16.56 20.15 0.64
C TYR A 237 -15.35 21.08 0.81
N ASN A 238 -14.54 21.27 -0.23
CA ASN A 238 -13.43 22.23 -0.21
C ASN A 238 -13.14 22.76 -1.62
N ILE A 239 -12.77 24.05 -1.72
CA ILE A 239 -12.30 24.68 -2.95
C ILE A 239 -11.12 25.59 -2.65
N TYR A 240 -10.05 25.42 -3.41
CA TYR A 240 -8.87 26.28 -3.34
C TYR A 240 -8.24 26.46 -4.72
N THR A 241 -7.34 27.44 -4.82
CA THR A 241 -6.56 27.68 -6.03
C THR A 241 -5.09 27.32 -5.81
N LYS A 242 -4.26 27.26 -6.85
CA LYS A 242 -2.80 27.31 -6.69
C LYS A 242 -2.26 28.52 -7.45
N PRO A 243 -1.36 29.33 -6.85
CA PRO A 243 -0.71 29.13 -5.53
C PRO A 243 -1.54 29.58 -4.30
N ASP A 244 -2.70 30.23 -4.46
CA ASP A 244 -3.44 30.85 -3.34
C ASP A 244 -4.29 29.86 -2.52
N THR A 245 -4.20 29.91 -1.20
CA THR A 245 -4.99 29.08 -0.27
C THR A 245 -6.51 29.37 -0.29
N LEU A 246 -7.29 28.41 0.26
CA LEU A 246 -8.75 28.42 0.55
C LEU A 246 -9.49 29.70 0.15
N LEU A 247 -10.44 29.56 -0.78
CA LEU A 247 -11.24 30.70 -1.25
C LEU A 247 -12.21 31.18 -0.17
N ALA A 248 -12.55 32.47 -0.17
CA ALA A 248 -13.63 33.00 0.66
C ALA A 248 -14.97 32.29 0.35
N GLU A 249 -15.80 32.09 1.37
CA GLU A 249 -17.03 31.29 1.30
C GLU A 249 -17.99 31.72 0.17
N ASN A 250 -18.14 33.03 -0.04
CA ASN A 250 -18.96 33.56 -1.12
C ASN A 250 -18.46 33.13 -2.52
N LYS A 251 -17.13 33.13 -2.72
CA LYS A 251 -16.50 32.67 -3.96
C LYS A 251 -16.62 31.16 -4.12
N GLN A 252 -16.53 30.41 -3.03
CA GLN A 252 -16.75 28.96 -3.05
C GLN A 252 -18.17 28.66 -3.53
N ARG A 253 -19.20 29.32 -2.98
CA ARG A 253 -20.60 29.09 -3.37
C ARG A 253 -20.84 29.31 -4.87
N SER A 254 -20.32 30.39 -5.45
CA SER A 254 -20.45 30.66 -6.89
C SER A 254 -19.78 29.58 -7.75
N LEU A 255 -18.60 29.11 -7.36
CA LEU A 255 -17.88 28.04 -8.08
C LEU A 255 -18.57 26.68 -7.96
N ILE A 256 -19.19 26.38 -6.81
CA ILE A 256 -19.96 25.14 -6.61
C ILE A 256 -21.18 25.12 -7.53
N LEU A 257 -21.93 26.22 -7.61
CA LEU A 257 -23.09 26.32 -8.49
C LEU A 257 -22.66 26.13 -9.95
N ALA A 258 -21.58 26.80 -10.38
CA ALA A 258 -21.03 26.65 -11.72
C ALA A 258 -20.56 25.23 -12.06
N LEU A 259 -20.10 24.45 -11.07
CA LEU A 259 -19.73 23.05 -11.26
C LEU A 259 -20.95 22.12 -11.34
N LYS A 260 -22.03 22.45 -10.62
CA LYS A 260 -23.25 21.63 -10.52
C LYS A 260 -24.27 21.91 -11.62
N GLU A 261 -24.16 23.05 -12.29
CA GLU A 261 -25.02 23.46 -13.39
C GLU A 261 -24.21 23.62 -14.71
N PRO A 262 -23.51 22.57 -15.18
CA PRO A 262 -22.78 22.61 -16.45
C PRO A 262 -23.69 22.70 -17.67
#